data_AF-A0A929DZN9-F1
#
_entry.id   AF-A0A929DZN9-F1
#
_cell.length_a   1.000
_cell.length_b   1.000
_cell.length_c   1.000
_cell.angle_alpha   90.00
_cell.angle_beta   90.00
_cell.angle_gamma   90.00
#
_symmetry.space_group_name_H-M   'P 1'
#
loop_
_entity.id
_entity.type
_entity.pdbx_description
1 polymer ?
#
loop_
_entity_poly.entity_id
_entity_poly.type
_entity_poly.pdbx_seq_one_letter_code
_entity_poly.pdbx_strand_id
1 'polypeptide(L)'
;MKKRQAAVEGRFYPSTKSKILAQIEEIDNEARYESESFEINQILGAVLPHAGHLYSGHQTVPFFKLLRQHDIYPDTFVIVHPNHRGMGAPITMDDSNVWVNAIGKVSTNQEFARAMELPFDHWAHAGEHSAEVIVPFIQY
;
A
#
# COMPACT_ATOMS: atom_id res chain seq x y z
N MET A 1 -6.28 -17.18 -12.04
CA MET A 1 -5.78 -15.92 -11.47
C MET A 1 -5.73 -16.05 -9.96
N LYS A 2 -4.52 -16.08 -9.38
CA LYS A 2 -4.28 -16.16 -7.94
C LYS A 2 -4.62 -14.83 -7.28
N LYS A 3 -5.32 -14.88 -6.14
CA LYS A 3 -5.80 -13.70 -5.42
C LYS A 3 -5.27 -13.71 -3.99
N ARG A 4 -4.76 -12.57 -3.53
CA ARG A 4 -4.47 -12.33 -2.11
C ARG A 4 -5.64 -11.58 -1.49
N GLN A 5 -6.28 -12.15 -0.49
CA GLN A 5 -7.32 -11.46 0.29
C GLN A 5 -6.64 -10.59 1.35
N ALA A 6 -7.29 -9.48 1.70
CA ALA A 6 -6.90 -8.68 2.84
C ALA A 6 -6.92 -9.53 4.13
N ALA A 7 -5.82 -9.49 4.88
CA ALA A 7 -5.63 -10.22 6.13
C ALA A 7 -5.95 -9.38 7.37
N VAL A 8 -5.93 -8.04 7.24
CA VAL A 8 -6.11 -7.11 8.36
C VAL A 8 -7.22 -6.07 8.16
N GLU A 9 -7.99 -6.20 7.08
CA GLU A 9 -9.23 -5.46 6.88
C GLU A 9 -10.21 -5.68 8.05
N GLY A 10 -10.87 -4.61 8.50
CA GLY A 10 -11.70 -4.60 9.71
C GLY A 10 -10.93 -4.52 11.03
N ARG A 11 -9.59 -4.57 11.00
CA ARG A 11 -8.73 -4.48 12.19
C ARG A 11 -7.76 -3.29 12.12
N PHE A 12 -7.01 -3.19 11.02
CA PHE A 12 -6.04 -2.11 10.80
C PHE A 12 -6.64 -0.94 10.03
N TYR A 13 -7.71 -1.21 9.27
CA TYR A 13 -8.51 -0.24 8.55
C TYR A 13 -9.96 -0.77 8.45
N PRO A 14 -10.96 0.07 8.14
CA PRO A 14 -12.37 -0.35 8.10
C PRO A 14 -12.64 -1.46 7.07
N SER A 15 -13.74 -2.20 7.24
CA SER A 15 -14.09 -3.36 6.40
C SER A 15 -15.10 -3.09 5.28
N THR A 16 -15.35 -1.82 4.94
CA THR A 16 -16.23 -1.46 3.83
C THR A 16 -15.62 -0.34 3.00
N LYS A 17 -15.81 -0.38 1.67
CA LYS A 17 -15.33 0.66 0.75
C LYS A 17 -15.64 2.07 1.24
N SER A 18 -16.90 2.33 1.58
CA SER A 18 -17.35 3.65 2.02
C SER A 18 -16.63 4.12 3.29
N LYS A 19 -16.41 3.23 4.26
CA LYS A 19 -15.73 3.59 5.51
C LYS A 19 -14.23 3.76 5.32
N ILE A 20 -13.61 2.97 4.45
CA ILE A 20 -12.18 3.13 4.15
C ILE A 20 -11.94 4.48 3.48
N LEU A 21 -12.70 4.81 2.43
CA LEU A 21 -12.55 6.08 1.73
C LEU A 21 -12.86 7.27 2.65
N ALA A 22 -13.93 7.20 3.44
CA ALA A 22 -14.28 8.26 4.38
C ALA A 22 -13.18 8.48 5.44
N GLN A 23 -12.56 7.41 5.95
CA GLN A 23 -11.45 7.55 6.91
C GLN A 23 -10.21 8.19 6.27
N ILE A 24 -9.84 7.78 5.05
CA ILE A 24 -8.68 8.38 4.37
C ILE A 24 -8.96 9.86 4.05
N GLU A 25 -10.18 10.19 3.62
CA GLU A 25 -10.62 11.55 3.35
C GLU A 25 -10.65 12.43 4.61
N GLU A 26 -11.13 11.91 5.75
CA GLU A 26 -11.08 12.61 7.04
C GLU A 26 -9.64 12.95 7.41
N ILE A 27 -8.73 11.98 7.30
CA ILE A 27 -7.29 12.15 7.58
C ILE A 27 -6.64 13.18 6.64
N ASP A 28 -7.00 13.20 5.35
CA ASP A 28 -6.49 14.17 4.37
C ASP A 28 -7.00 15.60 4.68
N ASN A 29 -8.26 15.70 5.07
CA ASN A 29 -8.92 16.98 5.35
C ASN A 29 -8.52 17.60 6.69
N GLU A 30 -8.07 16.80 7.67
CA GLU A 30 -7.58 17.33 8.95
C GLU A 30 -6.38 18.27 8.79
N ALA A 31 -5.67 18.24 7.64
CA ALA A 31 -4.57 19.15 7.32
C ALA A 31 -3.55 19.27 8.46
N ARG A 32 -3.28 18.15 9.15
CA ARG A 32 -2.41 18.09 10.34
C ARG A 32 -1.00 18.63 10.09
N TYR A 33 -0.55 18.56 8.85
CA TYR A 33 0.73 19.08 8.39
C TYR A 33 0.50 20.17 7.36
N GLU A 34 1.31 21.23 7.42
CA GLU A 34 1.28 22.28 6.42
C GLU A 34 1.58 21.69 5.04
N SER A 35 0.85 22.16 4.04
CA SER A 35 1.16 21.83 2.65
C SER A 35 2.39 22.62 2.23
N GLU A 36 3.55 21.99 2.25
CA GLU A 36 4.76 22.56 1.71
C GLU A 36 4.65 22.65 0.18
N SER A 37 4.88 23.83 -0.37
CA SER A 37 4.95 24.04 -1.81
C SER A 37 6.34 23.64 -2.31
N PHE A 38 6.50 22.36 -2.65
CA PHE A 38 7.74 21.89 -3.23
C PHE A 38 7.77 22.14 -4.74
N GLU A 39 8.89 22.64 -5.27
CA GLU A 39 9.22 22.47 -6.68
C GLU A 39 9.74 21.04 -6.88
N ILE A 40 8.86 20.15 -7.31
CA ILE A 40 9.18 18.73 -7.48
C ILE A 40 9.57 18.44 -8.92
N ASN A 41 10.85 18.14 -9.12
CA ASN A 41 11.35 17.64 -10.41
C ASN A 41 11.15 16.12 -10.55
N GLN A 42 11.25 15.37 -9.44
CA GLN A 42 11.13 13.91 -9.43
C GLN A 42 10.85 13.38 -8.01
N ILE A 43 10.02 12.34 -7.89
CA ILE A 43 9.84 11.56 -6.66
C ILE A 43 10.33 10.13 -6.91
N LEU A 44 11.26 9.67 -6.08
CA LEU A 44 11.78 8.30 -6.15
C LEU A 44 10.99 7.31 -5.29
N GLY A 45 10.38 7.80 -4.21
CA GLY A 45 9.59 6.98 -3.28
C GLY A 45 9.45 7.64 -1.92
N ALA A 46 8.91 6.90 -0.95
CA ALA A 46 8.75 7.31 0.43
C ALA A 46 8.96 6.14 1.39
N VAL A 47 9.24 6.47 2.65
CA VAL A 47 9.23 5.53 3.76
C VAL A 47 7.93 5.75 4.54
N LEU A 48 7.05 4.75 4.54
CA LEU A 48 5.71 4.85 5.10
C LEU A 48 5.56 3.92 6.32
N PRO A 49 4.93 4.38 7.40
CA PRO A 49 4.60 3.51 8.53
C PRO A 49 3.47 2.54 8.15
N HIS A 50 3.43 1.38 8.80
CA HIS A 50 2.45 0.33 8.52
C HIS A 50 1.62 -0.11 9.74
N ALA A 51 1.45 0.79 10.72
CA ALA A 51 0.42 0.61 11.74
C ALA A 51 -0.98 0.76 11.13
N GLY A 52 -2.03 0.50 11.92
CA GLY A 52 -3.41 0.75 11.49
C GLY A 52 -3.64 2.23 11.13
N HIS A 53 -4.57 2.48 10.21
CA HIS A 53 -4.79 3.80 9.57
C HIS A 53 -5.03 4.92 10.57
N LEU A 54 -5.70 4.65 11.70
CA LEU A 54 -5.88 5.62 12.78
C LEU A 54 -4.56 6.16 13.36
N TYR A 55 -3.49 5.37 13.31
CA TYR A 55 -2.19 5.71 13.89
C TYR A 55 -1.18 6.17 12.83
N SER A 56 -1.20 5.56 11.65
CA SER A 56 -0.20 5.77 10.58
C SER A 56 -0.70 6.63 9.43
N GLY A 57 -2.02 6.85 9.34
CA GLY A 57 -2.65 7.47 8.18
C GLY A 57 -2.18 8.91 7.98
N HIS A 58 -2.06 9.70 9.05
CA HIS A 58 -1.57 11.08 8.95
C HIS A 58 -0.15 11.16 8.39
N GLN A 59 0.70 10.17 8.62
CA GLN A 59 2.06 10.13 8.05
C GLN A 59 2.07 9.56 6.62
N THR A 60 1.03 8.83 6.23
CA THR A 60 0.94 8.14 4.94
C THR A 60 0.27 9.01 3.87
N VAL A 61 -0.84 9.67 4.22
CA VAL A 61 -1.62 10.51 3.30
C VAL A 61 -0.81 11.62 2.62
N PRO A 62 0.10 12.34 3.29
CA PRO A 62 0.88 13.41 2.66
C PRO A 62 1.62 12.96 1.41
N PHE A 63 2.17 11.73 1.39
CA PHE A 63 2.86 11.20 0.22
C PHE A 63 1.92 11.01 -0.98
N PHE A 64 0.75 10.40 -0.77
CA PHE A 64 -0.23 10.20 -1.84
C PHE A 64 -0.86 11.52 -2.29
N LYS A 65 -1.08 12.46 -1.37
CA LYS A 65 -1.52 13.82 -1.68
C LYS A 65 -0.51 14.54 -2.59
N LEU A 66 0.78 14.42 -2.28
CA LEU A 66 1.87 14.97 -3.08
C LEU A 66 1.85 14.40 -4.51
N LEU A 67 1.72 13.09 -4.66
CA LEU A 67 1.61 12.44 -5.98
C LEU A 67 0.40 12.97 -6.76
N ARG A 68 -0.75 13.20 -6.10
CA ARG A 68 -1.98 13.69 -6.75
C ARG A 68 -1.84 15.15 -7.18
N GLN A 69 -1.28 15.99 -6.31
CA GLN A 69 -1.13 17.43 -6.55
C GLN A 69 -0.19 17.74 -7.72
N HIS A 70 0.80 16.87 -7.95
CA HIS A 70 1.77 17.05 -9.02
C HIS A 70 1.51 16.17 -10.26
N ASP A 71 0.44 15.38 -10.28
CA ASP A 71 0.09 14.47 -11.39
C ASP A 71 1.23 13.51 -11.79
N ILE A 72 1.85 12.88 -10.78
CA ILE A 72 3.05 12.02 -10.94
C ILE A 72 2.82 10.60 -10.41
N TYR A 73 1.60 10.08 -10.55
CA TYR A 73 1.31 8.69 -10.18
C TYR A 73 2.04 7.71 -11.10
N PRO A 74 2.82 6.75 -10.56
CA PRO A 74 3.47 5.74 -11.37
C PRO A 74 2.48 4.65 -11.81
N ASP A 75 2.77 4.00 -12.94
CA ASP A 75 2.03 2.80 -13.40
C ASP A 75 2.23 1.59 -12.48
N THR A 76 3.32 1.58 -11.69
CA THR A 76 3.64 0.49 -10.78
C THR A 76 4.26 1.02 -9.49
N PHE A 77 3.66 0.68 -8.36
CA PHE A 77 4.24 0.85 -7.03
C PHE A 77 5.03 -0.41 -6.63
N VAL A 78 6.27 -0.23 -6.20
CA VAL A 78 7.08 -1.29 -5.58
C VAL A 78 7.11 -1.06 -4.08
N ILE A 79 6.58 -1.99 -3.30
CA ILE A 79 6.55 -1.91 -1.85
C ILE A 79 7.56 -2.90 -1.28
N VAL A 80 8.68 -2.39 -0.78
CA VAL A 80 9.64 -3.19 -0.01
C VAL A 80 9.20 -3.17 1.45
N HIS A 81 8.92 -4.33 2.02
CA HIS A 81 8.32 -4.43 3.34
C HIS A 81 8.91 -5.59 4.16
N PRO A 82 8.88 -5.49 5.50
CA PRO A 82 9.31 -6.60 6.36
C PRO A 82 8.32 -7.76 6.34
N ASN A 83 8.81 -8.95 6.68
CA ASN A 83 8.04 -10.14 6.97
C ASN A 83 8.01 -10.38 8.49
N HIS A 84 6.92 -9.97 9.13
CA HIS A 84 6.71 -10.13 10.58
C HIS A 84 6.33 -11.55 10.97
N ARG A 85 5.89 -12.37 10.02
CA ARG A 85 5.49 -13.76 10.27
C ARG A 85 6.67 -14.72 10.28
N GLY A 86 7.80 -14.36 9.67
CA GLY A 86 8.96 -15.23 9.53
C GLY A 86 8.70 -16.47 8.67
N MET A 87 7.65 -16.44 7.83
CA MET A 87 7.28 -17.54 6.95
C MET A 87 7.93 -17.36 5.58
N GLY A 88 8.41 -18.44 4.97
CA GLY A 88 8.97 -18.42 3.62
C GLY A 88 10.43 -18.00 3.56
N ALA A 89 10.91 -17.64 2.37
CA ALA A 89 12.32 -17.27 2.16
C ALA A 89 12.66 -15.85 2.70
N PRO A 90 13.95 -15.52 2.92
CA PRO A 90 14.36 -14.21 3.45
C PRO A 90 13.95 -13.01 2.60
N ILE A 91 13.96 -13.16 1.27
CA ILE A 91 13.54 -12.16 0.29
C ILE A 91 12.74 -12.89 -0.78
N THR A 92 11.50 -12.46 -1.00
CA THR A 92 10.55 -13.12 -1.90
C THR A 92 9.68 -12.12 -2.64
N MET A 93 9.10 -12.57 -3.76
CA MET A 93 8.04 -11.86 -4.48
C MET A 93 6.68 -12.53 -4.23
N ASP A 94 5.62 -11.74 -4.25
CA ASP A 94 4.25 -12.27 -4.20
C ASP A 94 3.85 -12.86 -5.55
N ASP A 95 3.30 -14.06 -5.52
CA ASP A 95 2.82 -14.79 -6.69
C ASP A 95 1.33 -14.55 -6.99
N SER A 96 0.67 -13.72 -6.18
CA SER A 96 -0.71 -13.33 -6.38
C SER A 96 -0.83 -12.36 -7.54
N ASN A 97 -1.76 -12.60 -8.47
CA ASN A 97 -1.99 -11.71 -9.61
C ASN A 97 -2.77 -10.44 -9.23
N VAL A 98 -3.59 -10.54 -8.18
CA VAL A 98 -4.38 -9.41 -7.67
C VAL A 98 -4.45 -9.45 -6.15
N TRP A 99 -4.43 -8.27 -5.55
CA TRP A 99 -4.76 -8.05 -4.15
C TRP A 99 -6.21 -7.59 -4.07
N VAL A 100 -6.93 -8.05 -3.06
CA VAL A 100 -8.37 -7.81 -2.90
C VAL A 100 -8.65 -7.29 -1.50
N ASN A 101 -9.34 -6.16 -1.43
CA ASN A 101 -9.92 -5.58 -0.22
C ASN A 101 -11.33 -5.06 -0.53
N ALA A 102 -11.98 -4.40 0.42
CA ALA A 102 -13.33 -3.89 0.27
C ALA A 102 -13.45 -2.76 -0.76
N ILE A 103 -12.37 -2.02 -1.08
CA ILE A 103 -12.39 -1.00 -2.15
C ILE A 103 -12.51 -1.68 -3.52
N GLY A 104 -11.78 -2.78 -3.71
CA GLY A 104 -11.76 -3.52 -4.96
C GLY A 104 -10.51 -4.38 -5.14
N LYS A 105 -10.02 -4.43 -6.38
CA LYS A 105 -8.85 -5.23 -6.76
C LYS A 105 -7.70 -4.33 -7.21
N VAL A 106 -6.49 -4.69 -6.82
CA VAL A 106 -5.24 -4.09 -7.33
C VAL A 106 -4.45 -5.17 -8.04
N SER A 107 -4.11 -4.95 -9.32
CA SER A 107 -3.28 -5.88 -10.08
C SER A 107 -1.83 -5.79 -9.63
N THR A 108 -1.16 -6.93 -9.52
CA THR A 108 0.29 -6.97 -9.30
C THR A 108 1.01 -7.01 -10.64
N ASN A 109 2.16 -6.35 -10.73
CA ASN A 109 2.98 -6.37 -11.94
C ASN A 109 3.81 -7.67 -11.99
N GLN A 110 3.23 -8.71 -12.58
CA GLN A 110 3.84 -10.04 -12.66
C GLN A 110 5.02 -10.11 -13.64
N GLU A 111 5.07 -9.22 -14.63
CA GLU A 111 6.20 -9.11 -15.53
C GLU A 111 7.42 -8.58 -14.77
N PHE A 112 7.25 -7.45 -14.08
CA PHE A 112 8.26 -6.89 -13.20
C PHE A 112 8.69 -7.92 -12.14
N ALA A 113 7.73 -8.61 -11.50
CA ALA A 113 8.04 -9.57 -10.45
C ALA A 113 8.93 -10.73 -10.93
N ARG A 114 8.71 -11.22 -12.16
CA ARG A 114 9.55 -12.28 -12.75
C ARG A 114 10.92 -11.76 -13.17
N ALA A 115 11.00 -10.52 -13.66
CA ALA A 115 12.26 -9.89 -14.06
C ALA A 115 13.22 -9.66 -12.88
N MET A 116 12.71 -9.63 -11.64
CA MET A 116 13.55 -9.52 -10.44
C MET A 116 14.34 -10.79 -10.10
N GLU A 117 14.02 -11.93 -10.72
CA GLU A 117 14.68 -13.23 -10.49
C GLU A 117 14.72 -13.66 -9.01
N LEU A 118 13.75 -13.17 -8.22
CA LEU A 118 13.56 -13.52 -6.82
C LEU A 118 12.58 -14.70 -6.68
N PRO A 119 12.71 -15.53 -5.62
CA PRO A 119 11.78 -16.62 -5.40
C PRO A 119 10.38 -16.08 -5.09
N PHE A 120 9.38 -16.73 -5.67
CA PHE A 120 7.98 -16.48 -5.36
C PHE A 120 7.58 -17.29 -4.13
N ASP A 121 6.94 -16.67 -3.14
CA ASP A 121 6.53 -17.37 -1.92
C ASP A 121 5.18 -16.89 -1.38
N HIS A 122 4.15 -17.70 -1.61
CA HIS A 122 2.82 -17.40 -1.13
C HIS A 122 2.74 -17.20 0.39
N TRP A 123 3.44 -18.03 1.16
CA TRP A 123 3.29 -18.06 2.61
C TRP A 123 3.95 -16.86 3.29
N ALA A 124 4.99 -16.30 2.67
CA ALA A 124 5.60 -15.04 3.09
C ALA A 124 4.61 -13.86 3.01
N HIS A 125 3.68 -13.87 2.04
CA HIS A 125 2.80 -12.72 1.77
C HIS A 125 1.34 -12.90 2.26
N ALA A 126 0.81 -14.13 2.31
CA ALA A 126 -0.63 -14.42 2.44
C ALA A 126 -1.31 -13.79 3.67
N GLY A 127 -0.59 -13.46 4.73
CA GLY A 127 -1.14 -12.61 5.77
C GLY A 127 -0.16 -11.66 6.43
N GLU A 128 0.94 -11.37 5.75
CA GLU A 128 1.79 -10.24 6.12
C GLU A 128 1.02 -8.94 5.87
N HIS A 129 1.07 -8.00 6.81
CA HIS A 129 0.22 -6.81 6.80
C HIS A 129 0.95 -5.56 6.34
N SER A 130 2.28 -5.54 6.44
CA SER A 130 3.08 -4.32 6.30
C SER A 130 2.91 -3.62 4.94
N ALA A 131 2.79 -4.36 3.85
CA ALA A 131 2.42 -3.79 2.54
C ALA A 131 0.90 -3.59 2.40
N GLU A 132 0.08 -4.47 2.97
CA GLU A 132 -1.39 -4.44 2.82
C GLU A 132 -2.00 -3.13 3.31
N VAL A 133 -1.54 -2.63 4.45
CA VAL A 133 -2.09 -1.39 5.04
C VAL A 133 -1.84 -0.16 4.16
N ILE A 134 -0.87 -0.22 3.24
CA ILE A 134 -0.57 0.85 2.28
C ILE A 134 -1.52 0.80 1.06
N VAL A 135 -2.01 -0.39 0.70
CA VAL A 135 -2.82 -0.61 -0.52
C VAL A 135 -4.07 0.28 -0.61
N PRO A 136 -4.85 0.49 0.46
CA PRO A 136 -5.98 1.41 0.40
C PRO A 136 -5.62 2.84 -0.03
N PHE A 137 -4.44 3.35 0.35
CA PHE A 137 -3.99 4.69 -0.04
C PHE A 137 -3.57 4.76 -1.51
N ILE A 138 -3.08 3.66 -2.09
CA ILE A 138 -2.83 3.57 -3.55
C ILE A 138 -4.15 3.64 -4.32
N GLN A 139 -5.24 3.13 -3.75
CA GLN A 139 -6.56 3.10 -4.38
C GLN A 139 -7.40 4.37 -4.13
N TYR A 140 -6.91 5.32 -3.33
CA TYR A 140 -7.56 6.59 -2.97
C TYR A 140 -6.95 7.76 -3.76
#